data_AF-A0A8J4WZ62-F1
#
_entry.id   AF-A0A8J4WZ62-F1
#
_cell.length_a   1.000
_cell.length_b   1.000
_cell.length_c   1.000
_cell.angle_alpha   90.00
_cell.angle_beta   90.00
_cell.angle_gamma   90.00
#
_symmetry.space_group_name_H-M   'P 1'
#
loop_
_entity.id
_entity.type
_entity.pdbx_description
1 polymer ?
#
loop_
_entity_poly.entity_id
_entity_poly.type
_entity_poly.pdbx_seq_one_letter_code
_entity_poly.pdbx_strand_id
1 'polypeptide(L)' 'MNSNTDRCTAPPYVYNSSSNTKSDFEYVGDDKSNCTLLIHNVQFSYSGEYKFRFITNVDKWTGDPGVTLQTA' A
#
# COMPACT_ATOMS: atom_id res chain seq x y z
N MET A 1 0.14 -17.17 8.17
CA MET A 1 0.20 -16.00 7.26
C MET A 1 -1.19 -15.72 6.77
N ASN A 2 -1.70 -14.57 7.15
CA ASN A 2 -3.02 -14.05 6.80
C ASN A 2 -2.92 -13.57 5.36
N SER A 3 -3.22 -14.46 4.41
CA SER A 3 -3.28 -14.14 2.98
C SER A 3 -4.41 -13.13 2.76
N ASN A 4 -4.10 -11.92 2.32
CA ASN A 4 -5.11 -10.92 2.00
C ASN A 4 -5.63 -11.21 0.59
N THR A 5 -6.68 -12.04 0.50
CA THR A 5 -7.40 -12.28 -0.76
C THR A 5 -8.21 -11.07 -1.21
N ASP A 6 -8.40 -10.07 -0.35
CA ASP A 6 -9.06 -8.82 -0.73
C ASP A 6 -8.15 -8.02 -1.68
N ARG A 7 -8.74 -7.47 -2.74
CA ARG A 7 -8.08 -6.56 -3.68
C ARG A 7 -7.96 -5.16 -3.10
N CYS A 8 -7.77 -5.06 -1.78
CA CYS A 8 -7.75 -3.82 -1.00
C CYS A 8 -8.93 -2.90 -1.35
N THR A 9 -10.15 -3.47 -1.44
CA THR A 9 -11.37 -2.76 -1.86
C THR A 9 -12.03 -1.92 -0.79
N ALA A 10 -11.78 -2.28 0.47
CA ALA A 10 -12.26 -1.57 1.63
C ALA A 10 -11.08 -1.03 2.48
N PRO A 11 -11.28 0.08 3.22
CA PRO A 11 -10.32 0.59 4.20
C PRO A 11 -10.07 -0.41 5.35
N PRO A 12 -8.97 -0.26 6.11
CA PRO A 12 -8.01 0.86 6.06
C PRO A 12 -6.90 0.71 5.02
N TYR A 13 -6.49 1.82 4.40
CA TYR A 13 -5.30 1.91 3.55
C TYR A 13 -4.10 2.42 4.37
N VAL A 14 -2.91 1.86 4.15
CA VAL A 14 -1.67 2.30 4.81
C VAL A 14 -1.17 3.65 4.31
N TYR A 15 -1.41 3.96 3.03
CA TYR A 15 -1.15 5.25 2.41
C TYR A 15 -2.29 5.59 1.45
N ASN A 16 -2.69 6.86 1.42
CA ASN A 16 -3.66 7.40 0.47
C ASN A 16 -3.20 8.80 0.06
N SER A 17 -2.92 9.01 -1.23
CA SER A 17 -2.47 10.31 -1.77
C SER A 17 -3.50 11.43 -1.61
N SER A 18 -4.78 11.10 -1.39
CA SER A 18 -5.82 12.08 -1.07
C SER A 18 -5.84 12.49 0.41
N SER A 19 -5.03 11.87 1.27
CA SER A 19 -4.98 12.14 2.72
C SER A 19 -3.72 12.92 3.08
N ASN A 20 -3.87 13.98 3.87
CA ASN A 20 -2.74 14.77 4.37
C ASN A 20 -2.40 14.41 5.83
N THR A 21 -2.13 13.13 6.07
CA THR A 21 -1.86 12.59 7.40
C THR A 21 -0.40 12.21 7.55
N LYS A 22 0.24 12.67 8.64
CA LYS A 22 1.58 12.21 9.02
C LYS A 22 1.51 10.72 9.37
N SER A 23 2.25 9.90 8.65
CA SER A 23 2.29 8.45 8.84
C SER A 23 3.71 7.93 8.68
N ASP A 24 3.99 6.74 9.20
CA ASP A 24 5.27 6.03 8.97
C ASP A 24 5.40 5.53 7.52
N PHE A 25 4.34 5.67 6.72
CA PHE A 25 4.30 5.33 5.30
C PHE A 25 4.38 6.60 4.44
N GLU A 26 5.35 6.65 3.55
CA GLU A 26 5.58 7.76 2.63
C GLU A 26 5.58 7.24 1.19
N TYR A 27 4.72 7.79 0.35
CA TYR A 27 4.82 7.55 -1.08
C TYR A 27 5.79 8.56 -1.69
N VAL A 28 6.88 8.05 -2.27
CA VAL A 28 7.93 8.84 -2.92
C VAL A 28 7.95 8.59 -4.44
N GLY A 29 6.86 8.06 -4.97
CA GLY A 29 6.65 7.82 -6.39
C GLY A 29 6.26 9.08 -7.16
N ASP A 30 5.93 8.89 -8.43
CA ASP A 30 5.53 9.97 -9.35
C ASP A 30 4.06 9.93 -9.77
N ASP A 31 3.25 9.05 -9.15
CA ASP A 31 1.85 8.77 -9.47
C ASP A 31 1.59 8.34 -10.92
N LYS A 32 2.65 7.94 -11.67
CA LYS A 32 2.56 7.53 -13.07
C LYS A 32 3.13 6.15 -13.31
N SER A 33 4.43 5.99 -13.09
CA SER A 33 5.18 4.78 -13.43
C SER A 33 6.08 4.34 -12.28
N ASN A 34 6.47 5.26 -11.41
CA ASN A 34 7.18 4.95 -10.19
C ASN A 34 6.19 4.89 -9.03
N CYS A 35 5.92 3.69 -8.53
CA CYS A 35 5.07 3.45 -7.37
C CYS A 35 5.92 2.98 -6.19
N THR A 36 6.74 3.87 -5.62
CA THR A 36 7.59 3.54 -4.47
C THR A 36 6.93 3.96 -3.17
N LEU A 37 6.77 2.99 -2.26
CA LEU A 37 6.35 3.21 -0.87
C LEU A 37 7.55 3.02 0.05
N LEU A 38 7.90 4.06 0.79
CA LEU A 38 8.90 4.04 1.85
C LEU A 38 8.20 3.84 3.20
N ILE A 39 8.69 2.89 4.00
CA ILE A 39 8.19 2.61 5.35
C ILE A 39 9.29 3.00 6.32
N HIS A 40 9.06 4.09 7.06
CA HIS A 40 9.94 4.55 8.12
C HIS A 40 9.67 3.77 9.41
N ASN A 41 10.69 3.63 10.26
CA ASN A 41 10.55 3.04 11.60
C ASN A 41 9.76 1.71 11.62
N VAL A 42 10.15 0.77 10.74
CA VAL A 42 9.42 -0.49 10.50
C VAL A 42 9.15 -1.24 11.81
N GLN A 43 7.88 -1.55 12.07
CA GLN A 43 7.43 -2.24 13.29
C GLN A 43 7.05 -3.71 13.03
N PHE A 44 7.05 -4.53 14.08
CA PHE A 44 6.61 -5.93 13.97
C PHE A 44 5.17 -6.05 13.42
N SER A 45 4.29 -5.14 13.86
CA SER A 45 2.89 -5.04 13.45
C SER A 45 2.69 -4.73 11.95
N TYR A 46 3.73 -4.32 11.23
CA TYR A 46 3.67 -4.01 9.80
C TYR A 46 3.85 -5.23 8.90
N SER A 47 4.15 -6.41 9.46
CA SER A 47 4.15 -7.66 8.70
C SER A 47 2.79 -7.90 8.02
N GLY A 48 2.80 -8.20 6.72
CA GLY A 48 1.60 -8.40 5.93
C GLY A 48 1.85 -8.37 4.43
N GLU A 49 0.79 -8.61 3.65
CA GLU A 49 0.82 -8.45 2.20
C GLU A 49 0.42 -7.03 1.81
N TYR A 50 1.29 -6.37 1.05
CA TYR A 50 1.10 -5.01 0.54
C TYR A 50 0.76 -5.07 -0.94
N LYS A 51 -0.24 -4.28 -1.36
CA LYS A 51 -0.66 -4.16 -2.75
C LYS A 51 -0.74 -2.69 -3.14
N PHE A 52 -0.27 -2.38 -4.34
CA PHE A 52 -0.49 -1.06 -4.93
C PHE A 52 -1.87 -1.00 -5.57
N ARG A 53 -2.58 0.10 -5.34
CA ARG A 53 -3.86 0.38 -5.98
C ARG A 53 -3.80 1.74 -6.66
N PHE A 54 -4.15 1.79 -7.94
CA PHE A 54 -4.29 3.04 -8.68
C PHE A 54 -5.76 3.28 -9.03
N ILE A 55 -6.18 4.53 -8.87
CA ILE A 55 -7.53 5.00 -9.19
C ILE A 55 -7.39 5.88 -10.42
N THR A 56 -8.05 5.47 -11.50
CA THR A 56 -8.15 6.27 -12.72
C THR A 56 -9.52 6.95 -12.77
N ASN A 57 -9.74 7.80 -13.77
CA ASN A 57 -11.06 8.36 -14.06
C ASN A 57 -12.07 7.32 -14.58
N VAL A 58 -11.62 6.11 -14.94
CA VAL A 58 -12.47 5.05 -15.49
C VAL A 58 -12.72 3.94 -14.48
N ASP A 59 -11.67 3.45 -13.82
CA ASP A 59 -11.75 2.33 -12.87
C ASP A 59 -10.60 2.33 -11.85
N LYS A 60 -10.64 1.38 -10.92
CA LYS A 60 -9.66 1.14 -9.88
C LYS A 60 -9.00 -0.22 -10.07
N TRP A 61 -7.68 -0.23 -10.03
CA TRP A 61 -6.90 -1.42 -10.30
C TRP A 61 -5.97 -1.69 -9.12
N THR A 62 -5.98 -2.93 -8.65
CA THR A 62 -5.10 -3.40 -7.57
C THR A 62 -4.12 -4.41 -8.17
N GLY A 63 -2.83 -4.20 -7.93
CA GLY A 63 -1.79 -5.15 -8.30
C GLY A 63 -1.97 -6.47 -7.54
N ASP A 64 -1.92 -7.57 -8.26
CA ASP A 64 -2.04 -8.92 -7.72
C ASP A 64 -1.10 -9.85 -8.51
N PRO A 65 -0.27 -10.68 -7.84
CA PRO A 65 -0.15 -10.85 -6.39
C PRO A 65 0.48 -9.63 -5.69
N GLY A 66 0.27 -9.53 -4.37
CA GLY A 66 0.93 -8.52 -3.55
C GLY A 66 2.37 -8.89 -3.17
N VAL A 67 3.02 -8.01 -2.42
CA VAL A 67 4.35 -8.21 -1.84
C VAL A 67 4.23 -8.48 -0.35
N THR A 68 4.75 -9.60 0.11
CA THR A 68 4.77 -9.94 1.54
C THR A 68 5.95 -9.26 2.22
N LEU A 69 5.67 -8.38 3.17
CA LEU A 69 6.63 -7.88 4.13
C LEU A 69 6.56 -8.76 5.38
N GLN A 70 7.69 -9.32 5.79
CA GLN A 70 7.82 -10.01 7.07
C GLN A 70 8.96 -9.38 7.85
N THR A 71 8.62 -8.84 9.01
CA THR A 71 9.55 -8.26 9.97
C THR A 71 10.02 -9.35 10.94
N ALA A 72 11.28 -9.27 11.36
CA ALA A 72 11.93 -10.25 12.23
C ALA A 72 11.82 -9.86 13.71
#